data_AF-A0A382R4N9-F1
#
_entry.id   AF-A0A382R4N9-F1
#
_cell.length_a   1.000
_cell.length_b   1.000
_cell.length_c   1.000
_cell.angle_alpha   90.00
_cell.angle_beta   90.00
_cell.angle_gamma   90.00
#
_symmetry.space_group_name_H-M   'P 1'
#
loop_
_entity.id
_entity.type
_entity.pdbx_description
1 polymer ?
#
loop_
_entity_poly.entity_id
_entity_poly.type
_entity_poly.pdbx_seq_one_letter_code
_entity_poly.pdbx_strand_id
1 'polypeptide(L)' 'MMEPPEPMLRVMESLDRLEKGEGIQMLHRMKPRLLFPKLQERGFEFQVLEHAPDQVEVRIWLESK' A
#
# COMPACT_ATOMS: atom_id res chain seq x y z
N MET A 1 1.93 22.40 13.07
CA MET A 1 2.50 21.41 12.13
C MET A 1 1.37 20.45 11.81
N MET A 2 0.92 20.37 10.56
CA MET A 2 0.00 19.30 10.18
C MET A 2 0.83 18.03 10.15
N GLU A 3 0.71 17.22 11.20
CA GLU A 3 1.23 15.86 11.23
C GLU A 3 0.68 15.14 9.98
N PRO A 4 1.52 14.41 9.23
CA PRO A 4 1.05 13.73 8.04
C PRO A 4 -0.11 12.81 8.41
N PRO A 5 -1.14 12.67 7.57
CA PRO A 5 -2.32 11.89 7.89
C PRO A 5 -1.90 10.49 8.34
N GLU A 6 -2.24 10.14 9.58
CA GLU A 6 -1.90 8.87 10.25
C GLU A 6 -2.01 7.60 9.37
N PRO A 7 -2.98 7.45 8.45
CA PRO A 7 -3.16 6.21 7.71
C PRO A 7 -1.99 5.88 6.78
N MET A 8 -1.42 6.88 6.11
CA MET A 8 -0.36 6.62 5.12
C MET A 8 0.93 6.20 5.82
N LEU A 9 1.31 6.89 6.90
CA LEU A 9 2.54 6.58 7.64
C LEU A 9 2.45 5.17 8.24
N ARG A 10 1.30 4.81 8.82
CA ARG A 10 1.07 3.47 9.37
C ARG A 10 1.19 2.37 8.32
N VAL A 11 0.64 2.57 7.13
CA VAL A 11 0.79 1.59 6.03
C VAL A 11 2.25 1.45 5.64
N MET A 12 3.00 2.54 5.52
CA MET A 12 4.43 2.49 5.21
C MET A 12 5.25 1.79 6.30
N GLU A 13 5.00 2.08 7.58
CA GLU A 13 5.65 1.40 8.70
C GLU A 13 5.32 -0.10 8.76
N SER A 14 4.08 -0.48 8.43
CA SER A 14 3.70 -1.88 8.32
C SER A 14 4.40 -2.57 7.14
N LEU A 15 4.55 -1.88 6.00
CA LEU A 15 5.27 -2.41 4.84
C LEU A 15 6.76 -2.59 5.13
N ASP A 16 7.39 -1.66 5.85
CA ASP A 16 8.80 -1.75 6.23
C ASP A 16 9.10 -2.93 7.18
N ARG A 17 8.06 -3.48 7.83
CA ARG A 17 8.15 -4.66 8.71
C ARG A 17 7.81 -5.98 8.01
N LEU A 18 7.38 -5.96 6.75
CA LEU A 18 7.03 -7.18 6.03
C LEU A 18 8.25 -8.06 5.80
N GLU A 19 8.11 -9.35 6.08
CA GLU A 19 9.10 -10.35 5.72
C GLU A 19 8.95 -10.80 4.26
N LYS A 20 9.98 -11.48 3.76
CA LYS A 20 9.97 -12.05 2.40
C LYS A 20 8.82 -13.04 2.24
N GLY A 21 7.91 -12.76 1.30
CA GLY A 21 6.74 -13.59 1.04
C GLY A 21 5.47 -13.12 1.78
N GLU A 22 5.56 -12.09 2.61
CA GLU A 22 4.41 -11.45 3.22
C GLU A 22 3.89 -10.30 2.36
N GLY A 23 2.60 -9.96 2.56
CA GLY A 23 1.95 -8.86 1.88
C GLY A 23 0.85 -8.23 2.73
N ILE A 24 0.53 -6.98 2.42
CA ILE A 24 -0.54 -6.21 3.05
C ILE A 24 -1.70 -6.07 2.07
N GLN A 25 -2.90 -6.29 2.59
CA GLN A 25 -4.15 -5.95 1.91
C GLN A 25 -4.74 -4.70 2.54
N MET A 26 -5.01 -3.69 1.72
CA MET A 26 -5.64 -2.44 2.13
C MET A 26 -6.95 -2.25 1.37
N LEU A 27 -8.02 -1.98 2.11
CA LEU A 27 -9.30 -1.53 1.52
C LEU A 27 -9.37 -0.01 1.61
N HIS A 28 -9.64 0.62 0.46
CA HIS A 28 -9.71 2.07 0.34
C HIS A 28 -10.92 2.47 -0.48
N ARG A 29 -11.47 3.66 -0.19
CA ARG A 29 -12.60 4.21 -0.97
C ARG A 29 -12.24 4.65 -2.39
N MET A 30 -10.94 4.72 -2.70
CA MET A 30 -10.43 5.20 -3.97
C MET A 30 -8.96 4.82 -4.11
N LYS A 31 -8.42 4.82 -5.33
CA LYS A 31 -7.02 4.49 -5.59
C LYS A 31 -6.07 5.50 -4.92
N PRO A 32 -5.19 5.07 -4.01
CA PRO A 32 -4.23 5.93 -3.33
C PRO A 32 -3.03 6.21 -4.27
N ARG A 33 -3.25 7.05 -5.28
CA ARG A 33 -2.25 7.33 -6.33
C ARG A 33 -0.89 7.83 -5.81
N LEU A 34 -0.88 8.47 -4.63
CA LEU A 34 0.35 8.96 -3.99
C LEU A 34 1.21 7.86 -3.37
N LEU A 35 0.61 6.70 -3.05
CA LEU A 35 1.31 5.56 -2.47
C LEU A 35 2.09 4.78 -3.55
N PHE A 36 1.53 4.62 -4.76
CA PHE A 36 2.13 3.75 -5.78
C PHE A 36 3.59 4.08 -6.13
N PRO A 37 4.00 5.34 -6.37
CA PRO A 37 5.40 5.66 -6.65
C PRO A 37 6.33 5.28 -5.48
N LYS A 38 5.87 5.48 -4.23
CA LYS A 38 6.65 5.17 -3.02
C LYS A 38 6.86 3.67 -2.82
N LEU A 39 5.90 2.85 -3.25
CA LEU A 39 6.00 1.40 -3.23
C LEU A 39 7.03 0.92 -4.25
N GLN A 40 6.97 1.44 -5.47
CA GLN A 40 7.92 1.11 -6.54
C GLN A 40 9.35 1.53 -6.19
N GLU A 41 9.54 2.73 -5.63
CA GLU A 41 10.85 3.21 -5.12
C GLU A 41 11.48 2.25 -4.11
N ARG A 42 10.66 1.51 -3.37
CA ARG A 42 11.09 0.55 -2.35
C ARG A 42 11.18 -0.90 -2.87
N GLY A 43 10.81 -1.14 -4.13
CA GLY A 43 10.78 -2.48 -4.71
C GLY A 43 9.60 -3.34 -4.27
N PHE A 44 8.53 -2.73 -3.77
CA PHE A 44 7.27 -3.44 -3.53
C PHE A 44 6.47 -3.55 -4.81
N GLU A 45 5.90 -4.72 -5.03
CA GLU A 45 4.89 -4.95 -6.04
C GLU A 45 3.50 -4.70 -5.46
N PHE A 46 2.57 -4.31 -6.33
CA PHE A 46 1.20 -4.08 -5.90
C PHE A 46 0.17 -4.41 -6.98
N GLN A 47 -1.02 -4.79 -6.54
CA GLN A 47 -2.19 -5.01 -7.37
C GLN A 47 -3.37 -4.21 -6.86
N VAL A 48 -4.12 -3.62 -7.79
CA VAL A 48 -5.33 -2.86 -7.49
C VAL A 48 -6.53 -3.60 -8.07
N LEU A 49 -7.48 -3.94 -7.21
CA LEU A 49 -8.73 -4.59 -7.55
C LEU A 49 -9.88 -3.62 -7.23
N GLU A 50 -10.65 -3.26 -8.25
CA GLU A 50 -11.82 -2.39 -8.09
C GLU A 50 -13.07 -3.26 -7.97
N HIS A 51 -13.65 -3.33 -6.77
CA HIS A 51 -14.88 -4.08 -6.51
C HIS A 51 -16.11 -3.21 -6.75
N ALA A 52 -16.05 -1.94 -6.34
CA ALA A 52 -17.12 -0.96 -6.48
C ALA A 52 -16.52 0.46 -6.62
N PRO A 53 -17.32 1.48 -7.00
CA PRO A 53 -16.84 2.86 -7.16
C PRO A 53 -16.19 3.45 -5.90
N ASP A 54 -16.57 2.97 -4.73
CA ASP A 54 -16.06 3.35 -3.41
C ASP A 54 -15.39 2.17 -2.67
N GLN A 55 -15.04 1.10 -3.39
CA GLN A 55 -14.40 -0.07 -2.83
C GLN A 55 -13.26 -0.53 -3.73
N VAL A 56 -12.06 -0.07 -3.40
CA VAL A 56 -10.81 -0.44 -4.05
C VAL A 56 -9.97 -1.23 -3.05
N GLU A 57 -9.58 -2.42 -3.45
CA GLU A 57 -8.62 -3.24 -2.72
C GLU A 57 -7.24 -3.07 -3.34
N VAL A 58 -6.25 -2.79 -2.50
CA VAL A 58 -4.85 -2.70 -2.89
C VAL A 58 -4.09 -3.78 -2.14
N ARG A 59 -3.48 -4.70 -2.88
CA ARG A 59 -2.58 -5.73 -2.34
C ARG A 59 -1.15 -5.30 -2.62
N ILE A 60 -0.28 -5.36 -1.64
CA ILE A 60 1.12 -4.95 -1.72
C ILE A 60 1.96 -6.08 -1.16
N TRP A 61 3.02 -6.49 -1.84
CA TRP A 61 3.92 -7.54 -1.38
C TRP A 61 5.36 -7.24 -1.77
N LEU A 62 6.31 -7.74 -0.97
CA LEU A 62 7.73 -7.63 -1.29
C LEU A 62 8.11 -8.76 -2.25
N GLU A 63 8.42 -8.44 -3.50
CA GLU A 63 8.92 -9.44 -4.42
C GLU A 63 10.36 -9.79 -4.06
N SER A 64 10.53 -11.02 -3.55
CA SER A 64 11.85 -11.58 -3.28
C SER A 64 12.43 -12.11 -4.58
N LYS A 65 13.14 -11.25 -5.32
CA LYS A 65 14.07 -11.74 -6.35
C LYS A 65 15.17 -12.60 -5.74
#